data_AF-A0A932PDE7-F1
#
_entry.id   AF-A0A932PDE7-F1
#
_cell.length_a   1.000
_cell.length_b   1.000
_cell.length_c   1.000
_cell.angle_alpha   90.00
_cell.angle_beta   90.00
_cell.angle_gamma   90.00
#
_symmetry.space_group_name_H-M   'P 1'
#
loop_
_entity.id
_entity.type
_entity.pdbx_description
1 polymer ?
#
loop_
_entity_poly.entity_id
_entity_poly.type
_entity_poly.pdbx_seq_one_letter_code
_entity_poly.pdbx_strand_id
1 'polypeptide(L)'
;MELTPGSAKLTTRFFSVQIAGSQSQASLFGLEPPKVRVELRANKKCISVPVSASYGFEDATGEVTLKAAESDPRRIEPNTVTVMLREEPAQKTVGVHLVDATTGAELAPPLIVENAISM
;
A
#
# COMPACT_ATOMS: atom_id res chain seq x y z
N MET A 1 -1.09 -1.02 10.80
CA MET A 1 -0.35 -1.55 9.64
C MET A 1 0.94 -0.75 9.49
N GLU A 2 1.89 -1.29 8.73
CA GLU A 2 3.16 -0.66 8.40
C GLU A 2 3.38 -0.68 6.88
N LEU A 3 3.98 0.39 6.36
CA LEU A 3 4.39 0.54 4.98
C LEU A 3 5.89 0.72 4.91
N THR A 4 6.57 -0.15 4.16
CA THR A 4 8.00 -0.03 3.89
C THR A 4 8.21 0.26 2.41
N PRO A 5 8.85 1.38 2.03
CA PRO A 5 9.08 1.69 0.62
C PRO A 5 10.08 0.71 0.01
N GLY A 6 9.83 0.29 -1.24
CA GLY A 6 10.81 -0.50 -2.00
C GLY A 6 12.02 0.30 -2.46
N SER A 7 11.90 1.64 -2.50
CA SER A 7 13.00 2.57 -2.79
C SER A 7 12.85 3.86 -2.00
N ALA A 8 13.96 4.51 -1.66
CA ALA A 8 13.94 5.78 -0.92
C ALA A 8 13.25 6.93 -1.67
N LYS A 9 13.23 6.86 -3.02
CA LYS A 9 12.67 7.89 -3.90
C LYS A 9 11.84 7.26 -5.00
N LEU A 10 10.90 8.03 -5.51
CA LEU A 10 10.17 7.76 -6.73
C LEU A 10 11.03 8.21 -7.92
N THR A 11 11.73 7.28 -8.55
CA THR A 11 12.64 7.54 -9.69
C THR A 11 12.09 7.08 -11.03
N THR A 12 11.03 6.26 -11.01
CA THR A 12 10.34 5.77 -12.22
C THR A 12 8.84 5.78 -11.99
N ARG A 13 8.05 5.57 -13.05
CA ARG A 13 6.59 5.48 -12.95
C ARG A 13 6.11 4.27 -12.15
N PHE A 14 6.95 3.27 -11.88
CA PHE A 14 6.59 2.13 -11.04
C PHE A 14 7.21 2.30 -9.65
N PHE A 15 6.40 2.12 -8.62
CA PHE A 15 6.81 2.18 -7.24
C PHE A 15 6.28 0.97 -6.49
N SER A 16 7.12 0.34 -5.70
CA SER A 16 6.71 -0.79 -4.87
C SER A 16 6.72 -0.40 -3.40
N VAL A 17 5.74 -0.90 -2.66
CA VAL A 17 5.65 -0.74 -1.21
C VAL A 17 5.33 -2.10 -0.60
N GLN A 18 6.03 -2.46 0.46
CA GLN A 18 5.71 -3.62 1.25
C GLN A 18 4.71 -3.23 2.35
N ILE A 19 3.65 -4.02 2.46
CA ILE A 19 2.64 -3.92 3.50
C ILE A 19 2.91 -5.04 4.50
N ALA A 20 2.96 -4.68 5.78
CA ALA A 20 3.00 -5.63 6.88
C ALA A 20 2.14 -5.12 8.05
N GLY A 21 1.95 -5.96 9.06
CA GLY A 21 1.25 -5.55 10.25
C GLY A 21 1.07 -6.67 11.25
N SER A 22 0.78 -6.28 12.48
CA SER A 22 0.32 -7.16 13.54
C SER A 22 -0.86 -6.52 14.24
N GLN A 23 -1.75 -7.34 14.79
CA GLN A 23 -2.78 -6.86 15.69
C GLN A 23 -2.27 -6.95 17.14
N SER A 24 -2.22 -5.81 17.82
CA SER A 24 -1.79 -5.74 19.23
C SER A 24 -2.87 -6.24 20.19
N GLN A 25 -4.14 -6.19 19.77
CA GLN A 25 -5.27 -6.73 20.53
C GLN A 25 -5.66 -8.07 19.93
N ALA A 26 -5.54 -9.13 20.73
CA ALA A 26 -6.07 -10.44 20.40
C ALA A 26 -7.60 -10.34 20.28
N SER A 27 -8.10 -10.16 19.06
CA SER A 27 -9.45 -10.56 18.73
C SER A 27 -9.57 -12.04 19.09
N LEU A 28 -10.63 -12.42 19.81
CA LEU A 28 -10.93 -13.82 20.15
C LEU A 28 -11.04 -14.72 18.90
N PHE A 29 -11.22 -14.12 17.72
CA PHE A 29 -11.40 -14.80 16.44
C PHE A 29 -10.17 -14.74 15.53
N GLY A 30 -9.03 -14.20 16.01
CA GLY A 30 -7.83 -13.98 15.21
C GLY A 30 -7.88 -12.68 14.40
N LEU A 31 -6.82 -12.43 13.64
CA LEU A 31 -6.72 -11.30 12.72
C LEU A 31 -7.53 -11.62 11.47
N GLU A 32 -8.54 -10.80 11.17
CA GLU A 32 -9.20 -10.80 9.87
C GLU A 32 -8.42 -9.84 8.96
N PRO A 33 -7.66 -10.35 7.96
CA PRO A 33 -6.86 -9.49 7.10
C PRO A 33 -7.78 -8.63 6.22
N PRO A 34 -7.60 -7.30 6.19
CA PRO A 34 -8.47 -6.45 5.39
C PRO A 34 -8.17 -6.58 3.89
N LYS A 35 -9.18 -6.29 3.07
CA LYS A 35 -8.98 -5.95 1.66
C LYS A 35 -8.50 -4.51 1.58
N VAL A 36 -7.40 -4.25 0.87
CA VAL A 36 -6.74 -2.94 0.86
C VAL A 36 -6.53 -2.41 -0.55
N ARG A 37 -6.29 -1.11 -0.65
CA ARG A 37 -5.80 -0.44 -1.86
C ARG A 37 -4.62 0.47 -1.51
N VAL A 38 -3.59 0.44 -2.35
CA VAL A 38 -2.44 1.35 -2.25
C VAL A 38 -2.62 2.51 -3.22
N GLU A 39 -2.44 3.72 -2.72
CA GLU A 39 -2.57 4.94 -3.51
C GLU A 39 -1.33 5.82 -3.34
N LEU A 40 -0.71 6.24 -4.45
CA LEU A 40 0.16 7.41 -4.45
C LEU A 40 -0.71 8.64 -4.64
N ARG A 41 -0.62 9.56 -3.69
CA ARG A 41 -1.34 10.82 -3.71
C ARG A 41 -0.39 12.00 -3.79
N ALA A 42 -0.70 12.93 -4.69
CA ALA A 42 -0.09 14.25 -4.75
C ALA A 42 -1.19 15.28 -4.47
N ASN A 43 -0.99 16.17 -3.50
CA ASN A 43 -2.00 17.14 -3.06
C ASN A 43 -3.39 16.51 -2.83
N LYS A 44 -3.44 15.35 -2.16
CA LYS A 44 -4.66 14.56 -1.88
C LYS A 44 -5.33 13.92 -3.11
N LYS A 45 -4.86 14.17 -4.34
CA LYS A 45 -5.33 13.48 -5.55
C LYS A 45 -4.58 12.17 -5.74
N CYS A 46 -5.29 11.06 -5.92
CA CYS A 46 -4.69 9.80 -6.32
C CYS A 46 -4.15 9.89 -7.76
N ILE A 47 -2.85 9.66 -7.93
CA ILE A 47 -2.13 9.76 -9.21
C ILE A 47 -1.58 8.41 -9.68
N SER A 48 -1.95 7.31 -9.03
CA SER A 48 -1.50 5.96 -9.40
C SER A 48 -2.65 4.97 -9.59
N VAL A 49 -2.29 3.80 -10.11
CA VAL A 49 -3.10 2.58 -10.09
C VAL A 49 -2.24 1.41 -9.61
N PRO A 50 -2.74 0.53 -8.74
CA PRO A 50 -2.10 -0.76 -8.48
C PRO A 50 -2.01 -1.60 -9.75
N VAL A 51 -0.90 -2.30 -9.95
CA VAL A 51 -0.66 -3.14 -11.14
C VAL A 51 -0.26 -4.57 -10.79
N SER A 52 0.23 -4.80 -9.57
CA SER A 52 0.51 -6.14 -9.06
C SER A 52 0.63 -6.14 -7.55
N ALA A 53 0.51 -7.33 -6.97
CA ALA A 53 0.92 -7.61 -5.60
C ALA A 53 1.57 -9.00 -5.54
N SER A 54 2.38 -9.26 -4.51
CA SER A 54 2.95 -10.60 -4.28
C SER A 54 1.88 -11.67 -4.14
N TYR A 55 0.70 -11.30 -3.63
CA TYR A 55 -0.49 -12.15 -3.59
C TYR A 55 -1.77 -11.31 -3.49
N GLY A 56 -2.92 -11.94 -3.77
CA GLY A 56 -4.24 -11.38 -3.47
C GLY A 56 -4.68 -10.19 -4.34
N PHE A 57 -3.96 -9.89 -5.42
CA PHE A 57 -4.28 -8.79 -6.34
C PHE A 57 -5.50 -9.10 -7.21
N GLU A 58 -6.45 -8.16 -7.26
CA GLU A 58 -7.61 -8.20 -8.15
C GLU A 58 -7.50 -7.14 -9.24
N ASP A 59 -7.16 -7.57 -10.45
CA ASP A 59 -6.84 -6.68 -11.59
C ASP A 59 -8.00 -5.74 -11.96
N ALA A 60 -9.25 -6.22 -11.83
CA ALA A 60 -10.43 -5.43 -12.17
C ALA A 60 -10.64 -4.20 -11.28
N THR A 61 -10.22 -4.26 -10.01
CA THR A 61 -10.48 -3.21 -9.01
C THR A 61 -9.19 -2.54 -8.51
N GLY A 62 -8.03 -3.18 -8.71
CA GLY A 62 -6.76 -2.76 -8.13
C GLY A 62 -6.68 -3.04 -6.63
N GLU A 63 -7.59 -3.83 -6.07
CA GLU A 63 -7.63 -4.16 -4.65
C GLU A 63 -6.74 -5.36 -4.34
N VAL A 64 -6.31 -5.48 -3.09
CA VAL A 64 -5.42 -6.52 -2.61
C VAL A 64 -6.02 -7.16 -1.36
N THR A 65 -6.35 -8.44 -1.43
CA THR A 65 -6.77 -9.22 -0.26
C THR A 65 -5.54 -9.66 0.53
N LEU A 66 -5.35 -9.09 1.73
CA LEU A 66 -4.26 -9.50 2.61
C LEU A 66 -4.52 -10.90 3.20
N LYS A 67 -3.47 -11.56 3.72
CA LYS A 67 -3.61 -12.84 4.43
C LYS A 67 -2.82 -12.83 5.73
N ALA A 68 -3.28 -13.60 6.70
CA ALA A 68 -2.52 -13.85 7.92
C ALA A 68 -1.29 -14.72 7.59
N ALA A 69 -0.20 -14.55 8.34
CA ALA A 69 0.98 -15.37 8.22
C ALA A 69 0.68 -16.78 8.77
N GLU A 70 1.14 -17.81 8.06
CA GLU A 70 0.94 -19.21 8.49
C GLU A 70 1.66 -19.51 9.81
N SER A 71 2.78 -18.83 10.05
CA SER A 71 3.61 -18.99 11.26
C SER A 71 3.07 -18.25 12.48
N ASP A 72 2.29 -17.19 12.30
CA ASP A 72 1.64 -16.44 13.38
C ASP A 72 0.35 -15.78 12.85
N PRO A 73 -0.83 -16.32 13.17
CA PRO A 73 -2.11 -15.83 12.66
C PRO A 73 -2.48 -14.43 13.18
N ARG A 74 -1.65 -13.80 14.03
CA ARG A 74 -1.80 -12.40 14.47
C ARG A 74 -1.00 -11.42 13.61
N ARG A 75 -0.25 -11.92 12.64
CA ARG A 75 0.57 -11.13 11.72
C ARG A 75 0.00 -11.22 10.32
N ILE A 76 0.11 -10.14 9.57
CA ILE A 76 -0.09 -10.15 8.12
C ILE A 76 1.17 -10.71 7.47
N GLU A 77 1.01 -11.63 6.52
CA GLU A 77 2.10 -12.06 5.64
C GLU A 77 2.55 -10.86 4.80
N PRO A 78 3.85 -10.48 4.80
CA PRO A 78 4.33 -9.35 4.01
C PRO A 78 3.88 -9.42 2.54
N ASN A 79 3.31 -8.33 2.04
CA ASN A 79 2.84 -8.24 0.66
C ASN A 79 3.47 -7.04 -0.03
N THR A 80 4.22 -7.27 -1.09
CA THR A 80 4.77 -6.18 -1.92
C THR A 80 3.76 -5.83 -3.00
N VAL A 81 3.23 -4.61 -2.94
CA VAL A 81 2.31 -4.06 -3.94
C VAL A 81 3.08 -3.10 -4.84
N THR A 82 2.96 -3.27 -6.15
CA THR A 82 3.49 -2.33 -7.14
C THR A 82 2.36 -1.47 -7.67
N VAL A 83 2.60 -0.16 -7.70
CA VAL A 83 1.71 0.83 -8.31
C VAL A 83 2.40 1.51 -9.48
N MET A 84 1.62 1.90 -10.47
CA MET A 84 2.04 2.69 -11.61
C MET A 84 1.45 4.09 -11.53
N LEU A 85 2.29 5.12 -11.66
CA LEU A 85 1.86 6.49 -11.85
C LEU A 85 1.13 6.66 -13.17
N ARG A 86 -0.06 7.24 -13.12
CA ARG A 86 -0.82 7.67 -14.31
C ARG A 86 -0.39 9.06 -14.77
N GLU A 87 -0.05 9.92 -13.84
CA GLU A 87 0.34 11.30 -14.05
C GLU A 87 1.67 11.57 -13.33
N GLU A 88 2.51 12.44 -13.89
CA GLU A 88 3.74 12.87 -13.21
C GLU A 88 3.42 13.93 -12.14
N PRO A 89 3.80 13.73 -10.88
CA PRO A 89 3.59 14.72 -9.84
C PRO A 89 4.50 15.92 -10.06
N ALA A 90 3.93 17.14 -10.05
CA ALA A 90 4.71 18.37 -10.02
C ALA A 90 5.34 18.64 -8.64
N GLN A 91 4.84 17.96 -7.60
CA GLN A 91 5.28 18.09 -6.23
C GLN A 91 6.61 17.36 -6.01
N LYS A 92 7.45 17.90 -5.12
CA LYS A 92 8.71 17.28 -4.70
C LYS A 92 8.52 16.02 -3.87
N THR A 93 7.32 15.80 -3.34
CA THR A 93 6.98 14.62 -2.55
C THR A 93 5.58 14.12 -2.91
N VAL A 94 5.38 12.83 -2.72
CA VAL A 94 4.08 12.17 -2.79
C VAL A 94 3.84 11.37 -1.50
N GLY A 95 2.58 11.19 -1.14
CA GLY A 95 2.19 10.30 -0.05
C GLY A 95 1.84 8.92 -0.58
N VAL A 96 2.32 7.86 0.05
CA VAL A 96 1.82 6.49 -0.13
C VAL A 96 0.76 6.26 0.96
N HIS A 97 -0.45 5.94 0.53
CA HIS A 97 -1.61 5.72 1.38
C HIS A 97 -2.02 4.26 1.33
N LEU A 98 -2.30 3.67 2.49
CA LEU A 98 -2.86 2.33 2.62
C LEU A 98 -4.29 2.47 3.10
N VAL A 99 -5.22 2.13 2.22
CA VAL A 99 -6.65 2.37 2.43
C VAL A 99 -7.36 1.03 2.54
N ASP A 100 -8.27 0.90 3.50
CA ASP A 100 -9.24 -0.19 3.56
C ASP A 100 -10.19 -0.07 2.36
N ALA A 101 -10.22 -1.10 1.50
CA ALA A 101 -10.97 -1.06 0.25
C ALA A 101 -12.49 -1.02 0.47
N THR A 102 -12.97 -1.51 1.62
CA THR A 102 -14.39 -1.60 1.96
C THR A 102 -14.92 -0.30 2.55
N THR A 103 -14.16 0.32 3.44
CA THR A 103 -14.59 1.48 4.25
C THR A 103 -13.98 2.79 3.78
N GLY A 104 -12.88 2.75 3.03
CA GLY A 104 -12.11 3.93 2.65
C GLY A 104 -11.24 4.52 3.78
N ALA A 105 -11.13 3.84 4.93
CA ALA A 105 -10.33 4.30 6.05
C ALA A 105 -8.83 4.15 5.78
N GLU A 106 -8.01 5.10 6.25
CA GLU A 106 -6.55 4.96 6.26
C GLU A 106 -6.12 3.96 7.34
N LEU A 107 -5.33 2.95 6.96
CA LEU A 107 -4.89 1.86 7.83
C LEU A 107 -3.49 2.07 8.43
N ALA A 108 -2.78 3.09 7.95
CA ALA A 108 -1.48 3.52 8.43
C ALA A 108 -1.30 5.04 8.18
N PRO A 109 -0.42 5.72 8.95
CA PRO A 109 0.04 7.05 8.58
C PRO A 109 0.62 7.05 7.15
N PRO A 110 0.37 8.09 6.34
CA PRO A 110 0.93 8.16 4.99
C PRO A 110 2.46 8.14 5.01
N LEU A 111 3.05 7.28 4.19
CA LEU A 111 4.48 7.23 3.98
C LEU A 111 4.87 8.30 2.94
N ILE A 112 5.74 9.24 3.31
CA ILE A 112 6.17 10.32 2.42
C ILE A 112 7.38 9.87 1.62
N VAL A 113 7.31 10.02 0.29
CA VAL A 113 8.39 9.65 -0.64
C VAL A 113 8.76 10.85 -1.49
N GLU A 114 10.07 11.09 -1.66
CA GLU A 114 10.57 12.13 -2.56
C GLU A 114 10.33 11.75 -4.02
N ASN A 115 9.87 12.72 -4.81
CA ASN A 115 9.74 12.62 -6.26
C ASN A 115 11.05 13.05 -6.93
N ALA A 116 11.62 12.14 -7.72
CA ALA A 116 12.85 12.34 -8.48
C ALA A 116 12.69 11.98 -9.97
N ILE A 117 11.46 11.81 -10.48
CA ILE A 117 11.21 11.51 -11.90
C ILE A 117 11.50 12.72 -12.80
N SER A 118 11.14 13.92 -12.35
CA SER A 118 11.20 15.13 -13.16
C SER A 118 12.43 16.00 -12.88
N MET A 119 13.57 15.38 -12.50
CA MET A 119 14.86 16.08 -12.41
C MET A 119 15.62 16.06 -13.72
#